data_AF-A0A916QUX9-F1
#
_entry.id   AF-A0A916QUX9-F1
#
_cell.length_a   1.000
_cell.length_b   1.000
_cell.length_c   1.000
_cell.angle_alpha   90.00
_cell.angle_beta   90.00
_cell.angle_gamma   90.00
#
_symmetry.space_group_name_H-M   'P 1'
#
loop_
_entity.id
_entity.type
_entity.pdbx_description
1 polymer ?
#
loop_
_entity_poly.entity_id
_entity_poly.type
_entity_poly.pdbx_seq_one_letter_code
_entity_poly.pdbx_strand_id
1 'polypeptide(L)'
;MLSSVYKLLWISCALPDKNGKTSGRPKFKGKHYYNSFSYPQLSNTNIVKNANGRYCINLPKIGLVPFVYNRSIPRGFKVKTGTVIREADGWYISLTIEDKTVALEVAEIQPTKENSWMY
;
A
#
# COMPACT_ATOMS: atom_id res chain seq x y z
N MET A 1 11.32 39.24 -36.20
CA MET A 1 9.95 38.84 -35.85
C MET A 1 9.92 37.33 -35.71
N LEU A 2 9.44 36.84 -34.56
CA LEU A 2 8.76 35.55 -34.32
C LEU A 2 8.92 35.24 -32.83
N SER A 3 8.10 35.89 -32.01
CA SER A 3 7.93 35.52 -30.60
C SER A 3 7.16 34.21 -30.55
N SER A 4 7.81 33.13 -30.09
CA SER A 4 7.13 31.87 -29.79
C SER A 4 6.19 32.09 -28.61
N VAL A 5 4.87 32.09 -28.87
CA VAL A 5 3.84 32.21 -27.84
C VAL A 5 3.57 30.83 -27.28
N TYR A 6 4.11 30.55 -26.08
CA TYR A 6 3.80 29.33 -25.35
C TYR A 6 2.35 29.40 -24.87
N LYS A 7 1.44 28.70 -25.55
CA LYS A 7 0.04 28.54 -25.16
C LYS A 7 0.01 27.68 -23.89
N LEU A 8 -0.03 28.33 -22.72
CA LEU A 8 -0.35 27.71 -21.45
C LEU A 8 -1.79 27.22 -21.50
N LEU A 9 -1.97 25.98 -21.98
CA LEU A 9 -3.23 25.28 -21.90
C LEU A 9 -3.43 24.89 -20.43
N TRP A 10 -4.18 25.73 -19.71
CA TRP A 10 -4.70 25.40 -18.39
C TRP A 10 -5.50 24.11 -18.49
N ILE A 11 -4.97 23.03 -17.92
CA ILE A 11 -5.64 21.72 -17.87
C ILE A 11 -6.91 21.91 -17.03
N SER A 12 -8.05 22.02 -17.71
CA SER A 12 -9.35 21.94 -17.04
C SER A 12 -9.50 20.52 -16.52
N CYS A 13 -9.74 20.40 -15.22
CA CYS A 13 -10.01 19.14 -14.55
C CYS A 13 -11.35 18.58 -15.05
N ALA A 14 -11.32 17.82 -16.15
CA ALA A 14 -12.18 16.68 -16.47
C ALA A 14 -12.15 16.44 -17.98
N LEU A 15 -11.43 15.41 -18.43
CA LEU A 15 -11.76 14.83 -19.73
C LEU A 15 -13.14 14.17 -19.59
N PRO A 16 -14.08 14.43 -20.52
CA PRO A 16 -15.38 13.79 -20.48
C PRO A 16 -15.24 12.28 -20.70
N ASP A 17 -16.10 11.49 -20.03
CA ASP A 17 -16.19 10.06 -20.30
C ASP A 17 -16.63 9.80 -21.75
N LYS A 18 -16.46 8.57 -22.25
CA LYS A 18 -16.92 8.18 -23.61
C LYS A 18 -18.40 8.47 -23.87
N ASN A 19 -19.20 8.60 -22.80
CA ASN A 19 -20.63 8.92 -22.83
C ASN A 19 -20.93 10.42 -22.66
N GLY A 20 -19.93 11.30 -22.76
CA GLY A 20 -20.09 12.76 -22.70
C GLY A 20 -20.39 13.33 -21.31
N LYS A 21 -20.35 12.51 -20.25
CA LYS A 21 -20.54 12.97 -18.87
C LYS A 21 -19.23 13.54 -18.34
N THR A 22 -19.30 14.73 -17.74
CA THR A 22 -18.17 15.36 -17.07
C THR A 22 -17.92 14.62 -15.76
N SER A 23 -16.73 14.03 -15.60
CA SER A 23 -16.27 13.56 -14.31
C SER A 23 -16.22 14.77 -13.37
N GLY A 24 -17.04 14.77 -12.31
CA GLY A 24 -17.18 15.92 -11.42
C GLY A 24 -15.82 16.40 -10.87
N ARG A 25 -15.78 17.64 -10.37
CA ARG A 25 -14.53 18.23 -9.84
C ARG A 25 -13.92 17.33 -8.74
N PRO A 26 -12.58 17.16 -8.72
CA PRO A 26 -11.90 16.44 -7.65
C PRO A 26 -12.27 17.02 -6.28
N LYS A 27 -12.77 16.18 -5.39
CA LYS A 27 -13.04 16.56 -4.00
C LYS A 27 -11.77 16.36 -3.18
N PHE A 28 -11.03 17.45 -2.95
CA PHE A 28 -9.87 17.42 -2.07
C PHE A 28 -10.30 17.02 -0.65
N LYS A 29 -9.57 16.08 -0.04
CA LYS A 29 -9.80 15.64 1.33
C LYS A 29 -9.01 16.51 2.30
N GLY A 30 -9.60 16.81 3.46
CA GLY A 30 -8.96 17.59 4.52
C GLY A 30 -7.88 16.81 5.27
N LYS A 31 -7.07 17.54 6.06
CA LYS A 31 -5.88 17.02 6.79
C LYS A 31 -6.15 15.80 7.70
N HIS A 32 -7.36 15.67 8.21
CA HIS A 32 -7.75 14.61 9.15
C HIS A 32 -8.47 13.42 8.49
N TYR A 33 -8.59 13.42 7.17
CA TYR A 33 -9.33 12.37 6.47
C TYR A 33 -8.59 11.03 6.41
N TYR A 34 -7.26 11.07 6.33
CA TYR A 34 -6.43 9.86 6.26
C TYR A 34 -5.74 9.62 7.60
N ASN A 35 -5.91 8.40 8.11
CA ASN A 35 -5.24 7.91 9.32
C ASN A 35 -4.16 6.89 9.01
N SER A 36 -4.05 6.42 7.76
CA SER A 36 -3.04 5.45 7.38
C SER A 36 -2.44 5.76 6.03
N PHE A 37 -1.21 5.28 5.83
CA PHE A 37 -0.55 5.25 4.53
C PHE A 37 0.24 3.97 4.39
N SER A 38 0.19 3.40 3.18
CA SER A 38 0.79 2.10 2.87
C SER A 38 1.97 2.26 1.92
N TYR A 39 3.03 1.52 2.20
CA TYR A 39 4.18 1.35 1.34
C TYR A 39 4.08 -0.02 0.66
N PRO A 40 3.62 -0.09 -0.59
CA PRO A 40 3.35 -1.36 -1.29
C PRO A 40 4.63 -2.15 -1.61
N GLN A 41 5.79 -1.49 -1.60
CA GLN A 41 7.07 -2.11 -1.89
C GLN A 41 8.07 -1.73 -0.80
N LEU A 42 7.95 -2.39 0.34
CA LEU A 42 8.84 -2.25 1.49
C LEU A 42 10.07 -3.17 1.38
N SER A 43 10.47 -3.46 0.14
CA SER A 43 11.38 -4.57 -0.24
C SER A 43 12.77 -4.56 0.41
N ASN A 44 13.22 -3.42 0.95
CA ASN A 44 14.53 -3.24 1.58
C ASN A 44 14.45 -2.76 3.04
N THR A 45 13.30 -2.92 3.71
CA THR A 45 13.22 -2.60 5.13
C THR A 45 13.97 -3.63 5.96
N ASN A 46 15.22 -3.31 6.23
CA ASN A 46 15.95 -3.95 7.30
C ASN A 46 15.34 -3.47 8.61
N ILE A 47 14.70 -4.38 9.35
CA ILE A 47 14.45 -4.18 10.76
C ILE A 47 15.84 -4.26 11.43
N VAL A 48 16.36 -3.12 11.86
CA VAL A 48 17.70 -3.00 12.45
C VAL A 48 17.56 -2.79 13.95
N LYS A 49 18.50 -3.32 14.74
CA LYS A 49 18.64 -2.95 16.14
C LYS A 49 19.54 -1.72 16.24
N ASN A 50 19.06 -0.64 16.86
CA ASN A 50 19.88 0.52 17.18
C ASN A 50 20.91 0.19 18.28
N ALA A 51 21.88 1.09 18.49
CA ALA A 51 22.90 0.97 19.54
C ALA A 51 22.30 0.75 20.95
N ASN A 52 21.10 1.26 21.20
CA ASN A 52 20.36 1.10 22.46
C ASN A 52 19.54 -0.21 22.53
N GLY A 53 19.73 -1.15 21.62
CA GLY A 53 19.05 -2.45 21.58
C GLY A 53 17.59 -2.43 21.10
N ARG A 54 17.05 -1.26 20.70
CA ARG A 54 15.67 -1.11 20.21
C ARG A 54 15.55 -1.46 18.73
N TYR A 55 14.46 -2.13 18.36
CA TYR A 55 14.14 -2.42 16.97
C TYR A 55 13.68 -1.15 16.24
N CYS A 56 14.19 -0.96 15.03
CA CYS A 56 13.92 0.19 14.20
C CYS A 56 13.65 -0.25 12.76
N ILE A 57 12.77 0.47 12.09
CA ILE A 57 12.40 0.20 10.69
C ILE A 57 12.76 1.42 9.84
N ASN A 58 13.39 1.18 8.69
CA ASN A 58 13.75 2.26 7.77
C ASN A 58 12.63 2.52 6.76
N LEU A 59 11.79 3.52 7.02
CA LEU A 59 10.71 3.89 6.11
C LEU A 59 11.21 4.85 5.03
N PRO A 60 10.86 4.63 3.75
CA PRO A 60 11.19 5.58 2.69
C PRO A 60 10.65 6.98 3.03
N LYS A 61 11.48 8.01 2.84
CA LYS A 61 11.22 9.44 3.14
C LYS A 61 11.18 9.83 4.62
N ILE A 62 10.78 8.94 5.53
CA ILE A 62 10.74 9.23 6.98
C ILE A 62 12.09 8.91 7.63
N GLY A 63 12.75 7.84 7.18
CA GLY A 63 14.02 7.37 7.73
C GLY A 63 13.83 6.28 8.80
N LEU A 64 14.79 6.19 9.71
CA LEU A 64 14.84 5.17 10.76
C LEU A 64 13.86 5.51 11.90
N VAL A 65 12.83 4.67 12.07
CA VAL A 65 11.81 4.84 13.11
C VAL A 65 11.92 3.72 14.14
N PRO A 66 12.14 4.03 15.43
CA PRO A 66 12.11 3.02 16.49
C PRO A 66 10.68 2.57 16.73
N PHE A 67 10.50 1.26 16.95
CA PHE A 67 9.19 0.69 17.25
C PHE A 67 9.31 -0.51 18.20
N VAL A 68 8.19 -0.85 18.83
CA VAL A 68 8.10 -2.04 19.69
C VAL A 68 7.76 -3.23 18.82
N TYR A 69 8.61 -4.26 18.88
CA TYR A 69 8.48 -5.43 18.02
C TYR A 69 7.79 -6.58 18.77
N ASN A 70 6.48 -6.71 18.59
CA ASN A 70 5.68 -7.69 19.32
C ASN A 70 5.82 -9.14 18.80
N ARG A 71 6.01 -9.33 17.49
CA ARG A 71 6.19 -10.66 16.89
C ARG A 71 7.37 -10.65 15.94
N SER A 72 8.37 -11.50 16.24
CA SER A 72 9.51 -11.69 15.35
C SER A 72 9.09 -12.35 14.05
N ILE A 73 9.52 -11.78 12.93
CA ILE A 73 9.29 -12.35 11.60
C ILE A 73 10.07 -13.67 11.51
N PRO A 74 9.41 -14.78 11.12
CA PRO A 74 10.07 -16.06 10.96
C PRO A 74 11.15 -16.01 9.86
N ARG A 75 12.17 -16.86 9.98
CA ARG A 75 13.30 -16.89 9.05
C ARG A 75 12.84 -17.31 7.65
N GLY A 76 13.30 -16.61 6.61
CA GLY A 76 12.98 -16.91 5.21
C GLY A 76 11.84 -16.07 4.61
N PHE A 77 11.10 -15.36 5.46
CA PHE A 77 9.99 -14.52 5.04
C PHE A 77 10.44 -13.13 4.60
N LYS A 78 9.82 -12.60 3.54
CA LYS A 78 10.11 -11.25 3.03
C LYS A 78 8.96 -10.30 3.33
N VAL A 79 9.28 -9.11 3.85
CA VAL A 79 8.26 -8.07 4.04
C VAL A 79 7.91 -7.46 2.69
N LYS A 80 6.63 -7.51 2.33
CA LYS A 80 6.10 -6.97 1.07
C LYS A 80 5.63 -5.53 1.27
N THR A 81 4.73 -5.34 2.22
CA THR A 81 4.00 -4.08 2.42
C THR A 81 4.12 -3.64 3.88
N GLY A 82 4.30 -2.34 4.11
CA GLY A 82 4.19 -1.74 5.43
C GLY A 82 3.12 -0.67 5.45
N THR A 83 2.12 -0.79 6.32
CA THR A 83 1.09 0.23 6.52
C THR A 83 1.30 0.88 7.86
N VAL A 84 1.54 2.19 7.85
CA VAL A 84 1.60 3.02 9.05
C VAL A 84 0.19 3.51 9.35
N ILE A 85 -0.27 3.32 10.58
CA ILE A 85 -1.63 3.64 11.03
C ILE A 85 -1.51 4.56 12.24
N ARG A 86 -2.27 5.65 12.21
CA ARG A 86 -2.48 6.57 13.33
C ARG A 86 -3.83 6.24 13.97
N GLU A 87 -3.78 5.76 15.19
CA GLU A 87 -4.96 5.60 16.05
C GLU A 87 -4.93 6.67 17.15
N ALA A 88 -5.92 6.65 18.05
CA ALA A 88 -5.99 7.61 19.15
C ALA A 88 -4.80 7.48 20.11
N ASP A 89 -4.38 6.24 20.39
CA ASP A 89 -3.33 5.94 21.36
C ASP A 89 -1.93 6.17 20.81
N GLY A 90 -1.75 6.14 19.48
CA GLY A 90 -0.45 6.33 18.87
C GLY A 90 -0.32 5.80 17.44
N TRP A 91 0.93 5.49 17.09
CA TRP A 91 1.31 5.06 15.76
C TRP A 91 1.64 3.57 15.76
N TYR A 92 1.02 2.85 14.84
CA TYR A 92 1.22 1.42 14.64
C TYR A 92 1.72 1.15 13.23
N ILE A 93 2.44 0.03 13.08
CA ILE A 93 2.94 -0.44 11.80
C ILE A 93 2.44 -1.86 11.59
N SER A 94 1.63 -2.04 10.55
CA SER A 94 1.18 -3.34 10.08
C SER A 94 2.09 -3.80 8.93
N LEU A 95 2.79 -4.91 9.13
CA LEU A 95 3.68 -5.49 8.12
C LEU A 95 3.01 -6.70 7.48
N THR A 96 2.87 -6.66 6.16
CA THR A 96 2.43 -7.80 5.37
C THR A 96 3.64 -8.55 4.85
N ILE A 97 3.66 -9.85 5.09
CA ILE A 97 4.77 -10.73 4.82
C ILE A 97 4.37 -11.66 3.67
N GLU A 98 5.29 -11.93 2.76
CA GLU A 98 5.12 -12.88 1.65
C GLU A 98 6.09 -14.05 1.84
N ASP A 99 5.58 -15.27 1.63
CA ASP A 99 6.37 -16.48 1.47
C ASP A 99 6.24 -16.97 0.03
N LYS A 100 7.37 -17.24 -0.62
CA LYS A 100 7.42 -17.71 -2.01
C LYS A 100 7.59 -19.23 -2.09
N THR A 101 7.85 -19.90 -0.97
CA THR A 101 8.15 -21.34 -0.93
C THR A 101 6.89 -22.18 -0.82
N VAL A 102 5.83 -21.64 -0.20
CA VAL A 102 4.54 -22.34 -0.10
C VAL A 102 3.81 -22.20 -1.42
N ALA A 103 3.98 -23.19 -2.30
CA ALA A 103 3.07 -23.39 -3.41
C ALA A 103 1.69 -23.69 -2.82
N LEU A 104 0.71 -22.81 -3.10
CA LEU A 104 -0.68 -23.13 -2.85
C LEU A 104 -1.03 -24.27 -3.81
N GLU A 105 -1.22 -25.47 -3.29
CA GLU A 105 -1.87 -26.51 -4.05
C GLU A 105 -3.30 -26.05 -4.29
N VAL A 106 -3.52 -25.46 -5.48
CA VAL A 106 -4.87 -25.25 -5.99
C VAL A 106 -5.40 -26.65 -6.24
N ALA A 107 -6.12 -27.20 -5.25
CA ALA A 107 -6.90 -28.39 -5.49
C ALA A 107 -7.86 -28.05 -6.64
N GLU A 108 -7.68 -28.71 -7.79
CA GLU A 108 -8.61 -28.60 -8.90
C GLU A 108 -9.94 -29.20 -8.43
N ILE A 109 -10.86 -28.34 -7.96
CA ILE A 109 -12.20 -28.75 -7.55
C ILE A 109 -12.93 -29.11 -8.85
N GLN A 110 -12.91 -30.38 -9.23
CA GLN A 110 -13.72 -30.87 -10.33
C GLN A 110 -15.20 -30.73 -9.93
N PRO A 111 -16.05 -30.06 -10.71
CA PRO A 111 -17.48 -30.02 -10.44
C PRO A 111 -18.06 -31.42 -10.63
N THR A 112 -18.12 -32.21 -9.55
CA THR A 112 -18.83 -33.48 -9.53
C THR A 112 -20.33 -33.19 -9.58
N LYS A 113 -21.09 -34.05 -10.28
CA LYS A 113 -22.55 -33.94 -10.45
C LYS A 113 -23.31 -33.78 -9.12
N GLU A 114 -22.73 -34.27 -8.03
CA GLU A 114 -23.24 -34.20 -6.66
C GLU A 114 -23.20 -32.79 -6.04
N ASN A 115 -22.32 -31.91 -6.53
CA ASN A 115 -22.13 -30.55 -6.01
C ASN A 115 -22.82 -29.47 -6.87
N SER A 116 -23.59 -29.91 -7.88
CA SER A 116 -24.39 -29.06 -8.74
C SER A 116 -25.84 -29.12 -8.25
N TRP A 117 -26.28 -28.10 -7.51
CA TRP A 117 -27.62 -27.98 -6.95
C TRP A 117 -28.74 -27.71 -7.99
N MET A 118 -28.54 -28.12 -9.23
CA MET A 118 -29.53 -27.99 -10.31
C MET A 118 -30.05 -29.37 -10.70
N TYR A 119 -30.98 -29.89 -9.90
CA TYR A 119 -32.21 -30.56 -10.33
C TYR A 119 -33.28 -30.33 -9.26
#